data_AF-A0A350KMM6-F1
#
_entry.id   AF-A0A350KMM6-F1
#
_cell.length_a   1.000
_cell.length_b   1.000
_cell.length_c   1.000
_cell.angle_alpha   90.00
_cell.angle_beta   90.00
_cell.angle_gamma   90.00
#
_symmetry.space_group_name_H-M   'P 1'
#
loop_
_entity.id
_entity.type
_entity.pdbx_description
1 polymer ?
#
loop_
_entity_poly.entity_id
_entity_poly.type
_entity_poly.pdbx_seq_one_letter_code
_entity_poly.pdbx_strand_id
1 'polypeptide(L)'
;MWAFQYPLSYLVPENDPLGNIAEIGVPKLFLTTEDDTVVPPAHTERLFAAATAPKEIATVPAGGHIRALSNPRAKAALLDFLDRNSRKSPKPD
;
A
#
# COMPACT_ATOMS: atom_id res chain seq x y z
N MET A 1 10.63 -29.74 8.81
CA MET A 1 9.94 -28.66 9.57
C MET A 1 10.35 -28.82 11.02
N TRP A 2 10.93 -27.80 11.66
CA TRP A 2 11.58 -27.96 12.97
C TRP A 2 10.57 -27.81 14.12
N ALA A 3 10.73 -28.58 15.20
CA ALA A 3 9.69 -28.77 16.22
C ALA A 3 9.28 -27.49 16.97
N PHE A 4 10.15 -26.47 17.03
CA PHE A 4 9.83 -25.23 17.73
C PHE A 4 9.52 -24.06 16.80
N GLN A 5 9.26 -24.32 15.51
CA GLN A 5 8.87 -23.29 14.54
C GLN A 5 7.60 -22.55 14.96
N TYR A 6 6.57 -23.29 15.35
CA TYR A 6 5.28 -22.76 15.79
C TYR A 6 5.33 -22.09 17.16
N PRO A 7 5.89 -22.70 18.23
CA PRO A 7 5.92 -22.03 19.53
C PRO A 7 6.76 -20.75 19.53
N LEU A 8 7.85 -20.68 18.75
CA LEU A 8 8.63 -19.45 18.65
C LEU A 8 7.99 -18.40 17.72
N SER A 9 7.12 -18.77 16.77
CA SER A 9 6.46 -17.78 15.92
C SER A 9 5.48 -16.88 16.69
N TYR A 10 4.89 -17.36 17.79
CA TYR A 10 4.03 -16.54 18.66
C TYR A 10 4.77 -15.44 19.43
N LEU A 11 6.10 -15.49 19.49
CA LEU A 11 6.92 -14.45 20.11
C LEU A 11 7.22 -13.29 19.16
N VAL A 12 6.96 -13.48 17.85
CA VAL A 12 7.08 -12.43 16.86
C VAL A 12 5.76 -11.68 16.84
N PRO A 13 5.72 -10.37 17.16
CA PRO A 13 4.51 -9.58 17.03
C PRO A 13 3.99 -9.71 15.60
N GLU A 14 2.70 -10.03 15.45
CA GLU A 14 2.08 -10.07 14.14
C GLU A 14 2.19 -8.68 13.50
N ASN A 15 2.51 -8.65 12.22
CA ASN A 15 2.34 -7.42 11.45
C ASN A 15 0.84 -7.15 11.37
N ASP A 16 0.37 -6.15 12.11
CA ASP A 16 -1.02 -5.70 12.10
C ASP A 16 -1.15 -4.30 11.46
N PRO A 17 -1.15 -4.21 10.11
CA PRO A 17 -1.42 -2.95 9.45
C PRO A 17 -2.77 -2.35 9.82
N LEU A 18 -3.80 -3.16 10.08
CA LEU A 18 -5.16 -2.65 10.33
C LEU A 18 -5.27 -1.96 11.69
N GLY A 19 -4.64 -2.51 12.73
CA GLY A 19 -4.61 -1.90 14.06
C GLY A 19 -3.80 -0.61 14.11
N ASN A 20 -2.83 -0.43 13.21
CA ASN A 20 -1.86 0.67 13.27
C ASN A 20 -2.02 1.74 12.17
N ILE A 21 -2.77 1.48 11.08
CA ILE A 21 -2.84 2.40 9.92
C ILE A 21 -3.39 3.79 10.25
N ALA A 22 -4.19 3.91 11.31
CA ALA A 22 -4.76 5.17 11.76
C ALA A 22 -3.70 6.15 12.28
N GLU A 23 -2.56 5.65 12.75
CA GLU A 23 -1.47 6.45 13.32
C GLU A 23 -0.65 7.20 12.26
N ILE A 24 -0.73 6.77 11.00
CA ILE A 24 0.03 7.38 9.90
C ILE A 24 -0.64 8.70 9.47
N GLY A 25 -0.20 9.85 9.98
CA GLY A 25 -0.85 11.14 9.68
C GLY A 25 -0.46 11.82 8.35
N VAL A 26 0.42 11.20 7.56
CA VAL A 26 0.94 11.79 6.31
C VAL A 26 0.06 11.45 5.11
N PRO A 27 0.11 12.24 4.02
CA PRO A 27 -0.49 11.85 2.74
C PRO A 27 -0.06 10.46 2.34
N LYS A 28 -1.03 9.64 1.93
CA LYS A 28 -0.79 8.24 1.54
C LYS A 28 -1.66 7.83 0.35
N LEU A 29 -1.06 7.07 -0.55
CA LEU A 29 -1.72 6.45 -1.70
C LEU A 29 -1.80 4.94 -1.49
N PHE A 30 -3.00 4.40 -1.58
CA PHE A 30 -3.26 2.98 -1.65
C PHE A 30 -3.42 2.57 -3.11
N LEU A 31 -2.62 1.61 -3.57
CA LEU A 31 -2.62 1.15 -4.96
C LEU A 31 -2.90 -0.35 -4.99
N THR A 32 -3.86 -0.78 -5.81
CA THR A 32 -4.20 -2.21 -6.01
C THR A 32 -4.70 -2.46 -7.43
N THR A 33 -4.73 -3.72 -7.86
CA THR A 33 -5.28 -4.13 -9.16
C THR A 33 -6.45 -5.08 -8.98
N GLU A 34 -7.49 -4.95 -9.81
CA GLU A 34 -8.70 -5.77 -9.73
C GLU A 34 -8.42 -7.28 -9.91
N ASP A 35 -7.36 -7.60 -10.65
CA ASP A 35 -6.91 -8.96 -10.97
C ASP A 35 -5.85 -9.53 -9.99
N ASP A 36 -5.55 -8.85 -8.87
CA ASP A 36 -4.66 -9.42 -7.85
C ASP A 36 -5.35 -10.58 -7.11
N THR A 37 -4.77 -11.77 -7.25
CA THR A 37 -5.24 -13.02 -6.61
C THR A 37 -4.37 -13.45 -5.43
N VAL A 38 -3.24 -12.78 -5.20
CA VAL A 38 -2.32 -13.03 -4.08
C VAL A 38 -2.72 -12.20 -2.88
N VAL A 39 -2.99 -10.90 -3.10
CA VAL A 39 -3.57 -10.00 -2.10
C VAL A 39 -4.77 -9.28 -2.72
N PRO A 40 -5.98 -9.86 -2.62
CA PRO A 40 -7.17 -9.30 -3.27
C PRO A 40 -7.45 -7.84 -2.90
N PRO A 41 -8.05 -7.03 -3.80
CA PRO A 41 -8.36 -5.61 -3.59
C PRO A 41 -9.09 -5.30 -2.28
N ALA A 42 -9.93 -6.23 -1.82
CA ALA A 42 -10.66 -6.11 -0.56
C ALA A 42 -9.74 -5.86 0.65
N HIS A 43 -8.49 -6.32 0.64
CA HIS A 43 -7.52 -6.01 1.70
C HIS A 43 -7.12 -4.53 1.68
N THR A 44 -6.84 -3.99 0.50
CA THR A 44 -6.54 -2.56 0.30
C THR A 44 -7.73 -1.69 0.68
N GLU A 45 -8.95 -2.08 0.32
CA GLU A 45 -10.19 -1.36 0.67
C GLU A 45 -10.40 -1.31 2.19
N ARG A 46 -10.20 -2.43 2.88
CA ARG A 46 -10.28 -2.50 4.35
C ARG A 46 -9.24 -1.58 5.02
N LEU A 47 -8.01 -1.61 4.53
CA LEU A 47 -6.94 -0.78 5.06
C LEU A 47 -7.17 0.72 4.78
N PHE A 48 -7.65 1.06 3.59
CA PHE A 48 -8.05 2.41 3.23
C PHE A 48 -9.19 2.92 4.10
N ALA A 49 -10.20 2.09 4.39
CA ALA A 49 -11.32 2.46 5.26
C ALA A 49 -10.85 2.81 6.68
N ALA A 50 -9.94 2.00 7.25
CA ALA A 50 -9.38 2.19 8.58
C ALA A 50 -8.37 3.36 8.67
N ALA A 51 -7.78 3.78 7.56
CA ALA A 51 -6.79 4.86 7.55
C ALA A 51 -7.37 6.24 7.87
N THR A 52 -6.59 7.08 8.54
CA THR A 52 -6.87 8.52 8.68
C THR A 52 -6.48 9.30 7.42
N ALA A 53 -7.12 10.45 7.20
CA ALA A 53 -6.80 11.39 6.12
C ALA A 53 -5.48 12.14 6.40
N PRO A 54 -4.79 12.68 5.37
CA PRO A 54 -5.12 12.64 3.93
C PRO A 54 -4.78 11.29 3.29
N LYS A 55 -5.74 10.72 2.54
CA LYS A 55 -5.63 9.38 1.92
C LYS A 55 -6.29 9.34 0.54
N GLU A 56 -5.67 8.63 -0.38
CA GLU A 56 -6.17 8.39 -1.74
C GLU A 56 -6.09 6.90 -2.07
N ILE A 57 -7.02 6.39 -2.90
CA ILE A 57 -7.00 5.01 -3.39
C ILE A 57 -7.05 5.00 -4.91
N ALA A 58 -6.21 4.16 -5.52
CA ALA A 58 -6.17 3.89 -6.95
C ALA A 58 -6.33 2.38 -7.18
N THR A 59 -7.46 2.01 -7.75
CA THR A 59 -7.72 0.65 -8.24
C THR A 59 -7.62 0.65 -9.76
N VAL A 60 -6.79 -0.23 -10.32
CA VAL A 60 -6.64 -0.37 -11.78
C VAL A 60 -7.09 -1.75 -12.28
N PRO A 61 -7.60 -1.87 -13.52
CA PRO A 61 -8.22 -3.12 -13.97
C PRO A 61 -7.27 -4.32 -14.07
N ALA A 62 -5.98 -4.08 -14.31
CA ALA A 62 -5.02 -5.14 -14.61
C ALA A 62 -3.60 -4.78 -14.17
N GLY A 63 -2.84 -5.81 -13.80
CA GLY A 63 -1.42 -5.73 -13.40
C GLY A 63 -1.00 -6.88 -12.48
N GLY A 64 -1.98 -7.59 -11.91
CA GLY A 64 -1.78 -8.62 -10.89
C GLY A 64 -0.93 -8.12 -9.73
N HIS A 65 -0.39 -9.08 -8.97
CA HIS A 65 0.30 -8.76 -7.72
C HIS A 65 1.58 -7.91 -7.87
N ILE A 66 2.37 -8.12 -8.93
CA ILE A 66 3.73 -7.55 -9.02
C ILE A 66 3.95 -6.57 -10.18
N ARG A 67 2.96 -6.40 -11.07
CA ARG A 67 3.10 -5.55 -12.27
C ARG A 67 2.09 -4.40 -12.31
N ALA A 68 1.55 -3.99 -11.17
CA ALA A 68 0.63 -2.87 -11.08
C ALA A 68 1.15 -1.62 -11.81
N LEU A 69 2.43 -1.26 -11.63
CA LEU A 69 3.05 -0.08 -12.27
C LEU A 69 3.36 -0.23 -13.77
N SER A 70 3.18 -1.42 -14.34
CA SER A 70 3.17 -1.59 -15.80
C SER A 70 1.88 -1.02 -16.42
N ASN A 71 0.82 -0.86 -15.63
CA ASN A 71 -0.39 -0.17 -16.04
C ASN A 71 -0.14 1.35 -16.06
N PRO A 72 -0.31 2.04 -17.21
CA PRO A 72 -0.08 3.48 -17.31
C PRO A 72 -0.91 4.30 -16.32
N ARG A 73 -2.12 3.85 -15.99
CA ARG A 73 -3.01 4.52 -15.03
C ARG A 73 -2.46 4.44 -13.60
N ALA A 74 -1.93 3.29 -13.20
CA ALA A 74 -1.30 3.12 -11.89
C ALA A 74 -0.04 3.97 -11.78
N LYS A 75 0.78 3.99 -12.83
CA LYS A 75 1.99 4.82 -12.89
C LYS A 75 1.65 6.31 -12.80
N ALA A 76 0.66 6.77 -13.56
CA ALA A 76 0.19 8.16 -13.50
C ALA A 76 -0.30 8.53 -12.09
N ALA A 77 -1.16 7.72 -11.49
CA ALA A 77 -1.67 7.97 -10.14
C ALA A 77 -0.54 8.09 -9.09
N LEU A 78 0.48 7.23 -9.18
CA LEU A 78 1.65 7.32 -8.30
C LEU A 78 2.44 8.61 -8.52
N LEU A 79 2.75 8.95 -9.77
CA LEU A 79 3.51 10.16 -10.10
C LEU A 79 2.77 11.43 -9.70
N ASP A 80 1.47 11.52 -9.97
CA ASP A 80 0.64 12.67 -9.59
C ASP A 80 0.53 12.82 -8.07
N PHE A 81 0.48 11.70 -7.34
CA PHE A 81 0.50 11.73 -5.89
C PHE A 81 1.85 12.24 -5.35
N LEU A 82 2.96 11.77 -5.91
CA LEU A 82 4.30 12.20 -5.50
C LEU A 82 4.58 13.66 -5.87
N ASP A 83 4.16 14.14 -7.03
CA ASP A 83 4.34 15.53 -7.44
C ASP A 83 3.63 16.50 -6.47
N ARG A 84 2.41 16.14 -6.04
CA ARG A 84 1.62 16.93 -5.08
C ARG A 84 2.17 16.92 -3.66
N ASN A 85 2.82 15.85 -3.22
CA ASN A 85 3.19 15.63 -1.81
C ASN A 85 4.70 15.61 -1.55
N SER A 86 5.55 15.62 -2.58
CA SER A 86 7.01 15.68 -2.41
C SER A 86 7.47 17.10 -2.10
N ARG A 87 8.52 17.23 -1.28
CA ARG A 87 9.24 18.50 -1.18
C ARG A 87 9.93 18.74 -2.51
N LYS A 88 9.73 19.91 -3.12
CA LYS A 88 10.49 20.31 -4.31
C LYS A 88 11.98 20.25 -3.97
N SER A 89 12.74 19.46 -4.71
CA SER A 89 14.20 19.49 -4.62
C SER A 89 14.69 20.90 -4.98
N PRO A 90 15.75 21.41 -4.31
CA PRO A 90 16.43 22.59 -4.79
C PRO A 90 16.85 22.37 -6.24
N LYS A 91 16.59 23.34 -7.11
CA LYS A 91 17.11 23.30 -8.49
C LYS A 91 18.64 23.33 -8.38
N PRO A 92 19.37 22.40 -9.01
CA PRO A 92 20.82 22.55 -9.12
C PRO A 92 21.12 23.81 -9.93
N ASP A 93 22.08 24.61 -9.45
CA ASP A 93 22.58 25.82 -10.12
C ASP A 93 23.13 25.52 -11.52
#